data_AF-A0A497FW10-F1
#
_entry.id   AF-A0A497FW10-F1
#
_cell.length_a   1.000
_cell.length_b   1.000
_cell.length_c   1.000
_cell.angle_alpha   90.00
_cell.angle_beta   90.00
_cell.angle_gamma   90.00
#
_symmetry.space_group_name_H-M   'P 1'
#
loop_
_entity.id
_entity.type
_entity.pdbx_description
1 polymer ?
#
loop_
_entity_poly.entity_id
_entity_poly.type
_entity_poly.pdbx_seq_one_letter_code
_entity_poly.pdbx_strand_id
1 'polypeptide(L)'
;MLEVFLSFLGTVITVIVSIATLAYWLGKKFSKIDKELELLNKRIDLTNKRIDLIDKSLRNLSLASTEAHRVIVDFLALKGLIEKNEAEYLSERVRGIFEVFKSGFLSEGAFKLNPLSRKEIEFLKEFLSKNIDEITIEEAERAYEIGRRLFVKDLDERGFLLAMAATYIRGYLVSREVRKRKEAREQRQFT
;
A
#
# COMPACT_ATOMS: atom_id res chain seq x y z
N MET A 1 -70.13 45.94 -3.14
CA MET A 1 -69.84 44.78 -4.03
C MET A 1 -68.66 45.08 -4.96
N LEU A 2 -68.73 46.10 -5.83
CA LEU A 2 -67.64 46.45 -6.76
C LEU A 2 -66.32 46.83 -6.06
N GLU A 3 -66.39 47.62 -5.00
CA GLU A 3 -65.23 48.11 -4.25
C GLU A 3 -64.46 46.98 -3.53
N VAL A 4 -65.19 46.05 -2.92
CA VAL A 4 -64.63 44.82 -2.31
C VAL A 4 -63.96 43.96 -3.38
N PHE A 5 -64.59 43.80 -4.55
CA PHE A 5 -64.02 43.06 -5.67
C PHE A 5 -62.72 43.70 -6.20
N LEU A 6 -62.67 45.03 -6.33
CA LEU A 6 -61.47 45.76 -6.75
C LEU A 6 -60.33 45.64 -5.72
N SER A 7 -60.64 45.73 -4.42
CA SER A 7 -59.64 45.56 -3.35
C SER A 7 -59.06 44.12 -3.30
N PHE A 8 -59.92 43.13 -3.54
CA PHE A 8 -59.53 41.73 -3.65
C PHE A 8 -58.62 41.52 -4.87
N LEU A 9 -58.97 42.09 -6.02
CA LEU A 9 -58.16 42.03 -7.24
C LEU A 9 -56.77 42.64 -7.02
N GLY A 10 -56.69 43.81 -6.36
CA GLY A 10 -55.42 44.46 -6.02
C GLY A 10 -54.53 43.62 -5.10
N THR A 11 -55.14 42.95 -4.12
CA THR A 11 -54.43 42.03 -3.21
C THR A 11 -53.87 40.83 -3.98
N VAL A 12 -54.68 40.22 -4.84
CA VAL A 12 -54.26 39.09 -5.70
C VAL A 12 -53.10 39.48 -6.61
N ILE A 13 -53.17 40.65 -7.26
CA ILE A 13 -52.09 41.17 -8.12
C ILE A 13 -50.80 41.34 -7.31
N THR A 14 -50.87 41.90 -6.11
CA THR A 14 -49.70 42.12 -5.24
C THR A 14 -49.05 40.79 -4.83
N VAL A 15 -49.85 39.78 -4.51
CA VAL A 15 -49.36 38.42 -4.19
C VAL A 15 -48.68 37.80 -5.42
N ILE A 16 -49.28 37.91 -6.61
CA ILE A 16 -48.70 37.38 -7.85
C ILE A 16 -47.34 38.04 -8.15
N VAL A 17 -47.24 39.38 -8.04
CA VAL A 17 -45.98 40.10 -8.25
C VAL A 17 -44.91 39.69 -7.24
N SER A 18 -45.31 39.47 -5.98
CA SER A 18 -44.40 38.99 -4.93
C SER A 18 -43.87 37.58 -5.22
N ILE A 19 -44.75 36.67 -5.65
CA ILE A 19 -44.37 35.31 -6.06
C ILE A 19 -43.44 35.35 -7.28
N ALA A 20 -43.75 36.16 -8.30
CA ALA A 20 -42.91 36.29 -9.49
C ALA A 20 -41.50 36.82 -9.16
N THR A 21 -41.42 37.79 -8.25
CA THR A 21 -40.14 38.37 -7.81
C THR A 21 -39.30 37.33 -7.05
N LEU A 22 -39.94 36.56 -6.15
CA LEU A 22 -39.28 35.46 -5.43
C LEU A 22 -38.82 34.36 -6.39
N ALA A 23 -39.65 33.97 -7.36
CA ALA A 23 -39.30 32.96 -8.36
C ALA A 23 -38.09 33.40 -9.19
N TYR A 24 -38.04 34.65 -9.63
CA TYR A 24 -36.89 35.20 -10.36
C TYR A 24 -35.61 35.20 -9.51
N TRP A 25 -35.70 35.67 -8.25
CA TRP A 25 -34.55 35.69 -7.34
C TRP A 25 -34.04 34.27 -7.03
N LEU A 26 -34.96 33.32 -6.79
CA LEU A 26 -34.64 31.92 -6.58
C LEU A 26 -33.96 31.31 -7.81
N GLY A 27 -34.50 31.52 -9.01
CA GLY A 27 -33.90 31.03 -10.26
C GLY A 27 -32.47 31.55 -10.44
N LYS A 28 -32.22 32.83 -10.16
CA LYS A 28 -30.88 33.42 -10.20
C LYS A 28 -29.94 32.80 -9.16
N LYS A 29 -30.42 32.55 -7.94
CA LYS A 29 -29.64 31.93 -6.87
C LYS A 29 -29.29 30.47 -7.19
N PHE A 30 -30.24 29.68 -7.68
CA PHE A 30 -30.00 28.31 -8.12
C PHE A 30 -28.99 28.25 -9.27
N SER A 31 -29.13 29.12 -10.28
CA SER A 31 -28.14 29.18 -11.38
C SER A 31 -26.72 29.50 -10.90
N LYS A 32 -26.57 30.33 -9.85
CA LYS A 32 -25.26 30.57 -9.24
C LYS A 32 -24.72 29.33 -8.53
N ILE A 33 -25.57 28.65 -7.76
CA ILE A 33 -25.22 27.40 -7.07
C ILE A 33 -24.78 26.33 -8.07
N ASP A 34 -25.51 26.18 -9.19
CA ASP A 34 -25.18 25.20 -10.23
C ASP A 34 -23.76 25.43 -10.79
N LYS A 35 -23.40 26.69 -11.04
CA LYS A 35 -22.05 27.07 -11.50
C LYS A 35 -20.97 26.75 -10.47
N GLU A 36 -21.25 27.00 -9.19
CA GLU A 36 -20.32 26.67 -8.10
C GLU A 36 -20.14 25.15 -7.95
N LEU A 37 -21.22 24.37 -8.05
CA LEU A 37 -21.18 22.91 -8.05
C LEU A 37 -20.43 22.35 -9.25
N GLU A 38 -20.63 22.90 -10.45
CA GLU A 38 -19.89 22.49 -11.65
C GLU A 38 -18.37 22.71 -11.47
N LEU A 39 -17.98 23.85 -10.89
CA LEU A 39 -16.59 24.16 -10.62
C LEU A 39 -16.00 23.25 -9.52
N LEU A 40 -16.78 22.92 -8.49
CA LEU A 40 -16.39 21.95 -7.46
C LEU A 40 -16.18 20.55 -8.06
N ASN A 41 -17.09 20.08 -8.91
CA ASN A 41 -16.96 18.79 -9.59
C ASN A 41 -15.68 18.73 -10.44
N LYS A 42 -15.36 19.80 -11.17
CA LYS A 42 -14.10 19.90 -11.93
C LYS A 42 -12.88 19.83 -11.02
N ARG A 43 -12.90 20.49 -9.85
CA ARG A 43 -11.80 20.43 -8.88
C ARG A 43 -11.64 19.04 -8.27
N ILE A 44 -12.74 18.36 -7.97
CA ILE A 44 -12.73 16.98 -7.46
C ILE A 44 -12.15 16.03 -8.51
N ASP A 45 -12.57 16.14 -9.78
CA ASP A 45 -12.03 15.31 -10.86
C ASP A 45 -10.51 15.51 -11.05
N LEU A 46 -10.04 16.75 -11.03
CA LEU A 46 -8.61 17.06 -11.06
C LEU A 46 -7.86 16.50 -9.84
N THR A 47 -8.48 16.53 -8.66
CA THR A 47 -7.91 15.98 -7.43
C THR A 47 -7.79 14.46 -7.51
N ASN A 48 -8.83 13.78 -7.98
CA ASN A 48 -8.83 12.33 -8.19
C ASN A 48 -7.73 11.90 -9.17
N LYS A 49 -7.59 12.60 -10.30
CA LYS A 49 -6.50 12.36 -11.26
C LYS A 49 -5.12 12.52 -10.64
N ARG A 50 -4.92 13.51 -9.76
CA ARG A 50 -3.66 13.69 -9.04
C ARG A 50 -3.40 12.55 -8.05
N ILE A 51 -4.43 12.10 -7.33
CA ILE A 51 -4.34 10.96 -6.41
C ILE A 51 -3.96 9.69 -7.17
N ASP A 52 -4.54 9.43 -8.34
CA ASP A 52 -4.21 8.27 -9.18
C ASP A 52 -2.75 8.29 -9.65
N LEU A 53 -2.22 9.48 -9.99
CA LEU A 53 -0.81 9.65 -10.36
C LEU A 53 0.12 9.41 -9.17
N ILE A 54 -0.28 9.85 -7.97
CA ILE A 54 0.48 9.61 -6.74
C ILE A 54 0.49 8.12 -6.41
N ASP A 55 -0.65 7.41 -6.48
CA ASP A 55 -0.72 5.96 -6.22
C ASP A 55 0.21 5.18 -7.17
N LYS A 56 0.16 5.48 -8.47
CA LYS A 56 1.07 4.88 -9.47
C LYS A 56 2.54 5.18 -9.15
N SER A 57 2.85 6.42 -8.77
CA SER A 57 4.22 6.83 -8.45
C SER A 57 4.75 6.11 -7.20
N LEU A 58 3.92 5.97 -6.17
CA LEU A 58 4.26 5.24 -4.94
C LEU A 58 4.50 3.76 -5.23
N ARG A 59 3.63 3.10 -6.01
CA ARG A 59 3.83 1.69 -6.40
C ARG A 59 5.12 1.48 -7.18
N ASN A 60 5.43 2.38 -8.12
CA ASN A 60 6.67 2.34 -8.90
C ASN A 60 7.90 2.53 -8.00
N LEU A 61 7.82 3.47 -7.04
CA LEU A 61 8.90 3.68 -6.07
C LEU A 61 9.09 2.48 -5.14
N SER A 62 8.00 1.89 -4.64
CA SER A 62 8.04 0.67 -3.81
C SER A 62 8.68 -0.50 -4.56
N LEU A 63 8.31 -0.67 -5.84
CA LEU A 63 8.91 -1.70 -6.70
C LEU A 63 10.40 -1.43 -6.94
N ALA A 64 10.75 -0.21 -7.35
CA ALA A 64 12.14 0.17 -7.59
C ALA A 64 13.01 0.00 -6.34
N SER A 65 12.50 0.38 -5.16
CA SER A 65 13.20 0.22 -3.88
C SER A 65 13.46 -1.25 -3.54
N THR A 66 12.45 -2.11 -3.72
CA THR A 66 12.57 -3.54 -3.43
C THR A 66 13.55 -4.23 -4.39
N GLU A 67 13.47 -3.92 -5.68
CA GLU A 67 14.36 -4.50 -6.70
C GLU A 67 15.80 -3.97 -6.58
N ALA A 68 16.00 -2.68 -6.29
CA ALA A 68 17.32 -2.12 -6.07
C ALA A 68 18.05 -2.81 -4.90
N HIS A 69 17.34 -3.02 -3.79
CA HIS A 69 17.91 -3.77 -2.66
C HIS A 69 18.20 -5.22 -3.01
N ARG A 70 17.31 -5.88 -3.76
CA ARG A 70 17.52 -7.26 -4.23
C ARG A 70 18.80 -7.39 -5.05
N VAL A 71 19.03 -6.48 -6.00
CA VAL A 71 20.24 -6.46 -6.82
C VAL A 71 21.51 -6.31 -5.97
N ILE A 72 21.50 -5.43 -4.97
CA ILE A 72 22.65 -5.24 -4.07
C ILE A 72 22.93 -6.52 -3.28
N VAL A 73 21.91 -7.13 -2.69
CA VAL A 73 22.06 -8.37 -1.91
C VAL A 73 22.51 -9.52 -2.79
N ASP A 74 21.96 -9.66 -3.99
CA ASP A 74 22.38 -10.67 -4.98
C ASP A 74 23.86 -10.50 -5.35
N PHE A 75 24.30 -9.27 -5.59
CA PHE A 75 25.70 -8.98 -5.88
C PHE A 75 26.63 -9.37 -4.70
N LEU A 76 26.28 -8.96 -3.47
CA LEU A 76 27.03 -9.33 -2.27
C LEU A 76 27.05 -10.85 -2.07
N ALA A 77 25.92 -11.51 -2.34
CA ALA A 77 25.78 -12.95 -2.21
C ALA A 77 26.66 -13.71 -3.19
N LEU A 78 26.71 -13.26 -4.45
CA LEU A 78 27.60 -13.81 -5.48
C LEU A 78 29.09 -13.63 -5.13
N LYS A 79 29.44 -12.61 -4.35
CA LYS A 79 30.80 -12.43 -3.82
C LYS A 79 31.08 -13.31 -2.60
N GLY A 80 30.06 -13.89 -1.98
CA GLY A 80 30.15 -14.67 -0.75
C GLY A 80 30.27 -13.80 0.49
N LEU A 81 29.74 -12.57 0.45
CA LEU A 81 29.92 -11.56 1.49
C LEU A 81 28.80 -11.53 2.54
N ILE A 82 27.69 -12.22 2.30
CA ILE A 82 26.61 -12.26 3.30
C ILE A 82 26.93 -13.35 4.34
N GLU A 83 26.99 -12.94 5.59
CA GLU A 83 27.24 -13.78 6.75
C GLU A 83 25.95 -14.23 7.44
N LYS A 84 26.09 -15.24 8.30
CA LYS A 84 24.96 -15.88 8.99
C LYS A 84 24.26 -14.90 9.96
N ASN A 85 25.05 -14.22 10.78
CA ASN A 85 24.61 -13.20 11.74
C ASN A 85 23.84 -12.05 11.08
N GLU A 86 24.23 -11.61 9.88
CA GLU A 86 23.54 -10.53 9.14
C GLU A 86 22.13 -10.96 8.72
N ALA A 87 21.99 -12.19 8.23
CA ALA A 87 20.70 -12.76 7.88
C ALA A 87 19.83 -13.06 9.12
N GLU A 88 20.42 -13.57 10.20
CA GLU A 88 19.72 -13.80 11.48
C GLU A 88 19.19 -12.50 12.08
N TYR A 89 20.02 -11.46 12.14
CA TYR A 89 19.62 -10.15 12.66
C TYR A 89 18.37 -9.62 11.96
N LEU A 90 18.32 -9.69 10.62
CA LEU A 90 17.15 -9.24 9.87
C LEU A 90 15.93 -10.14 10.10
N SER A 91 16.11 -11.46 10.16
CA SER A 91 15.03 -12.40 10.46
C SER A 91 14.41 -12.11 11.83
N GLU A 92 15.22 -11.93 12.86
CA GLU A 92 14.78 -11.60 14.22
C GLU A 92 14.08 -10.24 14.29
N ARG A 93 14.62 -9.23 13.59
CA ARG A 93 14.01 -7.90 13.50
C ARG A 93 12.61 -7.95 12.90
N VAL A 94 12.41 -8.75 11.87
CA VAL A 94 11.11 -8.91 11.20
C VAL A 94 10.15 -9.77 12.02
N ARG A 95 10.65 -10.80 12.72
CA ARG A 95 9.84 -11.69 13.56
C ARG A 95 8.96 -10.90 14.54
N GLY A 96 9.54 -9.94 15.27
CA GLY A 96 8.79 -9.11 16.22
C GLY A 96 7.68 -8.27 15.58
N ILE A 97 7.90 -7.78 14.36
CA ILE A 97 6.92 -6.97 13.62
C ILE A 97 5.74 -7.85 13.16
N PHE A 98 6.03 -9.08 12.75
CA PHE A 98 5.02 -9.99 12.22
C PHE A 98 4.21 -10.74 13.29
N GLU A 99 4.64 -10.68 14.55
CA GLU A 99 3.80 -11.12 15.67
C GLU A 99 2.50 -10.29 15.78
N VAL A 100 2.54 -9.02 15.35
CA VAL A 100 1.38 -8.10 15.38
C VAL A 100 0.32 -8.46 14.34
N PHE A 101 0.66 -9.17 13.26
CA PHE A 101 -0.36 -9.69 12.34
C PHE A 101 -1.31 -10.72 13.00
N LYS A 102 -0.94 -11.27 14.17
CA LYS A 102 -1.80 -12.13 15.00
C LYS A 102 -2.94 -11.35 15.67
N SER A 103 -2.73 -10.08 16.03
CA SER A 103 -3.67 -9.29 16.85
C SER A 103 -4.70 -8.50 16.04
N GLY A 104 -4.55 -8.42 14.72
CA GLY A 104 -5.43 -7.64 13.83
C GLY A 104 -6.82 -8.23 13.55
N PHE A 105 -7.20 -9.35 14.17
CA PHE A 105 -8.53 -9.95 14.04
C PHE A 105 -9.59 -9.35 15.00
N LEU A 106 -9.24 -8.31 15.77
CA LEU A 106 -10.06 -7.81 16.87
C LEU A 106 -10.24 -6.28 16.80
N SER A 107 -11.20 -5.82 16.00
CA SER A 107 -12.11 -4.72 16.37
C SER A 107 -13.12 -4.49 15.25
N GLU A 108 -14.40 -4.73 15.56
CA GLU A 108 -15.51 -4.17 14.81
C GLU A 108 -15.35 -2.65 14.74
N GLY A 109 -15.12 -2.10 13.54
CA GLY A 109 -15.16 -0.65 13.31
C GLY A 109 -14.04 -0.05 12.45
N ALA A 110 -12.94 -0.77 12.19
CA ALA A 110 -11.90 -0.30 11.27
C ALA A 110 -11.42 -1.47 10.38
N PHE A 111 -12.02 -1.65 9.22
CA PHE A 111 -11.62 -2.69 8.26
C PHE A 111 -10.25 -2.37 7.62
N LYS A 112 -9.15 -2.64 8.33
CA LYS A 112 -7.95 -3.16 7.68
C LYS A 112 -8.10 -4.68 7.70
N LEU A 113 -8.79 -5.24 6.69
CA LEU A 113 -8.71 -6.68 6.43
C LEU A 113 -7.22 -7.03 6.37
N ASN A 114 -6.78 -8.03 7.15
CA ASN A 114 -5.40 -8.48 7.07
C ASN A 114 -5.11 -8.87 5.61
N PRO A 115 -4.16 -8.20 4.92
CA PRO A 115 -3.86 -8.50 3.52
C PRO A 115 -3.20 -9.88 3.34
N LEU A 116 -2.81 -10.53 4.44
CA LEU A 116 -2.33 -11.90 4.46
C LEU A 116 -3.46 -12.89 4.70
N SER A 117 -3.47 -13.97 3.91
CA SER A 117 -4.28 -15.14 4.17
C SER A 117 -3.75 -15.94 5.38
N ARG A 118 -4.60 -16.78 6.00
CA ARG A 118 -4.19 -17.66 7.11
C ARG A 118 -2.98 -18.54 6.74
N LYS A 119 -2.96 -19.08 5.52
CA LYS A 119 -1.86 -19.90 5.00
C LYS A 119 -0.54 -19.13 4.90
N GLU A 120 -0.61 -17.84 4.55
CA GLU A 120 0.58 -17.00 4.48
C GLU A 120 1.07 -16.63 5.88
N ILE A 121 0.18 -16.36 6.81
CA ILE A 121 0.53 -16.10 8.22
C ILE A 121 1.23 -17.32 8.83
N GLU A 122 0.67 -18.52 8.63
CA GLU A 122 1.25 -19.78 9.09
C GLU A 122 2.63 -20.01 8.47
N PHE A 123 2.74 -19.86 7.14
CA PHE A 123 4.01 -19.98 6.43
C PHE A 123 5.07 -18.99 6.94
N LEU A 124 4.73 -17.70 7.09
CA LEU A 124 5.66 -16.68 7.58
C LEU A 124 6.07 -16.93 9.02
N LYS A 125 5.17 -17.45 9.85
CA LYS A 125 5.49 -17.84 11.23
C LYS A 125 6.52 -18.95 11.25
N GLU A 126 6.32 -19.99 10.45
CA GLU A 126 7.26 -21.11 10.33
C GLU A 126 8.61 -20.61 9.79
N PHE A 127 8.59 -19.89 8.67
CA PHE A 127 9.77 -19.32 8.02
C PHE A 127 10.62 -18.46 8.96
N LEU A 128 10.01 -17.52 9.68
CA LEU A 128 10.71 -16.60 10.59
C LEU A 128 11.17 -17.26 11.91
N SER A 129 10.66 -18.45 12.23
CA SER A 129 11.05 -19.20 13.43
C SER A 129 12.10 -20.27 13.14
N LYS A 130 12.27 -20.64 11.86
CA LYS A 130 13.20 -21.68 11.41
C LYS A 130 14.65 -21.20 11.50
N ASN A 131 15.57 -22.13 11.78
CA ASN A 131 17.00 -21.84 11.68
C ASN A 131 17.35 -21.52 10.23
N ILE A 132 18.07 -20.43 9.98
CA ILE A 132 18.36 -19.97 8.62
C ILE A 132 19.19 -20.96 7.80
N ASP A 133 19.90 -21.90 8.44
CA ASP A 133 20.63 -22.96 7.75
C ASP A 133 19.72 -24.04 7.15
N GLU A 134 18.51 -24.19 7.69
CA GLU A 134 17.49 -25.18 7.28
C GLU A 134 16.50 -24.60 6.27
N ILE A 135 16.52 -23.29 6.05
CA ILE A 135 15.67 -22.60 5.09
C ILE A 135 16.14 -22.94 3.67
N THR A 136 15.20 -23.21 2.77
CA THR A 136 15.49 -23.38 1.34
C THR A 136 15.43 -22.06 0.58
N ILE A 137 16.06 -22.01 -0.60
CA ILE A 137 16.01 -20.82 -1.46
C ILE A 137 14.57 -20.53 -1.89
N GLU A 138 13.76 -21.57 -2.13
CA GLU A 138 12.36 -21.48 -2.52
C GLU A 138 11.48 -20.93 -1.38
N GLU A 139 11.73 -21.36 -0.13
CA GLU A 139 11.06 -20.80 1.04
C GLU A 139 11.37 -19.29 1.16
N ALA A 140 12.64 -18.92 1.02
CA ALA A 140 13.05 -17.52 1.05
C ALA A 140 12.42 -16.71 -0.10
N GLU A 141 12.37 -17.26 -1.32
CA GLU A 141 11.74 -16.60 -2.46
C GLU A 141 10.24 -16.41 -2.24
N ARG A 142 9.55 -17.41 -1.70
CA ARG A 142 8.13 -17.30 -1.34
C ARG A 142 7.89 -16.22 -0.30
N ALA A 143 8.72 -16.12 0.73
CA ALA A 143 8.65 -15.05 1.72
C ALA A 143 8.90 -13.66 1.09
N TYR A 144 9.86 -13.57 0.16
CA TYR A 144 10.11 -12.34 -0.61
C TYR A 144 8.88 -11.93 -1.42
N GLU A 145 8.24 -12.85 -2.14
CA GLU A 145 7.06 -12.54 -2.94
C GLU A 145 5.89 -12.03 -2.10
N ILE A 146 5.68 -12.61 -0.92
CA ILE A 146 4.67 -12.13 0.03
C ILE A 146 5.02 -10.72 0.50
N GLY A 147 6.27 -10.48 0.92
CA GLY A 147 6.72 -9.15 1.35
C GLY A 147 6.59 -8.09 0.24
N ARG A 148 7.03 -8.42 -0.97
CA ARG A 148 6.91 -7.56 -2.15
C ARG A 148 5.45 -7.26 -2.48
N ARG A 149 4.56 -8.26 -2.42
CA ARG A 149 3.12 -8.04 -2.63
C ARG A 149 2.57 -7.07 -1.58
N LEU A 150 2.83 -7.34 -0.31
CA LEU A 150 2.38 -6.47 0.79
C LEU A 150 2.81 -5.02 0.59
N PHE A 151 4.07 -4.81 0.21
CA PHE A 151 4.60 -3.47 0.05
C PHE A 151 4.12 -2.75 -1.21
N VAL A 152 4.08 -3.44 -2.35
CA VAL A 152 3.76 -2.83 -3.65
C VAL A 152 2.26 -2.79 -3.92
N LYS A 153 1.53 -3.86 -3.56
CA LYS A 153 0.09 -3.97 -3.82
C LYS A 153 -0.73 -3.41 -2.68
N ASP A 154 -0.43 -3.85 -1.47
CA ASP A 154 -1.24 -3.57 -0.27
C ASP A 154 -0.78 -2.29 0.45
N LEU A 155 0.31 -1.65 -0.02
CA LEU A 155 0.91 -0.43 0.53
C LEU A 155 1.22 -0.56 2.03
N ASP A 156 1.68 -1.75 2.43
CA ASP A 156 2.05 -2.07 3.80
C ASP A 156 3.58 -2.10 3.94
N GLU A 157 4.13 -1.17 4.72
CA GLU A 157 5.55 -0.99 4.94
C GLU A 157 6.22 -2.23 5.56
N ARG A 158 5.47 -3.06 6.29
CA ARG A 158 5.98 -4.30 6.88
C ARG A 158 6.35 -5.31 5.79
N GLY A 159 5.70 -5.23 4.63
CA GLY A 159 6.05 -6.00 3.44
C GLY A 159 7.48 -5.76 2.98
N PHE A 160 7.96 -4.51 3.04
CA PHE A 160 9.33 -4.19 2.63
C PHE A 160 10.34 -4.89 3.54
N LEU A 161 10.13 -4.83 4.85
CA LEU A 161 11.02 -5.46 5.83
C LEU A 161 11.05 -6.99 5.66
N LEU A 162 9.89 -7.61 5.42
CA LEU A 162 9.82 -9.04 5.11
C LEU A 162 10.58 -9.39 3.83
N ALA A 163 10.39 -8.61 2.76
CA ALA A 163 11.12 -8.79 1.51
C ALA A 163 12.65 -8.68 1.74
N MET A 164 13.10 -7.75 2.57
CA MET A 164 14.52 -7.61 2.92
C MET A 164 15.03 -8.82 3.69
N ALA A 165 14.38 -9.24 4.77
CA ALA A 165 14.81 -10.41 5.54
C ALA A 165 14.88 -11.67 4.67
N ALA A 166 13.86 -11.90 3.85
CA ALA A 166 13.83 -13.02 2.91
C ALA A 166 14.99 -12.97 1.89
N THR A 167 15.28 -11.79 1.34
CA THR A 167 16.38 -11.58 0.40
C THR A 167 17.74 -11.85 1.05
N TYR A 168 17.97 -11.38 2.28
CA TYR A 168 19.23 -11.61 3.00
C TYR A 168 19.40 -13.07 3.42
N ILE A 169 18.34 -13.75 3.86
CA ILE A 169 18.38 -15.19 4.12
C ILE A 169 18.77 -15.95 2.84
N ARG A 170 18.13 -15.65 1.70
CA ARG A 170 18.51 -16.23 0.41
C ARG A 170 19.97 -15.88 0.05
N GLY A 171 20.39 -14.64 0.25
CA GLY A 171 21.74 -14.16 0.00
C GLY A 171 22.81 -14.87 0.84
N TYR A 172 22.50 -15.19 2.10
CA TYR A 172 23.33 -16.02 2.96
C TYR A 172 23.47 -17.45 2.40
N LEU A 173 22.37 -18.09 2.01
CA LEU A 173 22.38 -19.44 1.45
C LEU A 173 23.26 -19.53 0.20
N VAL A 174 23.15 -18.55 -0.69
CA VAL A 174 24.00 -18.41 -1.88
C VAL A 174 25.46 -18.15 -1.49
N SER A 175 25.71 -17.22 -0.56
CA SER A 175 27.07 -16.90 -0.12
C SER A 175 27.81 -18.09 0.47
N ARG A 176 27.11 -18.89 1.28
CA ARG A 176 27.61 -20.13 1.88
C ARG A 176 28.09 -21.11 0.80
N GLU A 177 27.29 -21.29 -0.24
CA GLU A 177 27.65 -22.16 -1.37
C GLU A 177 28.83 -21.60 -2.19
N VAL A 178 28.88 -20.29 -2.40
CA VAL A 178 30.02 -19.63 -3.07
C VAL A 178 31.32 -19.84 -2.29
N ARG A 179 31.30 -19.69 -0.96
CA ARG A 179 32.48 -19.92 -0.09
C ARG A 179 32.96 -21.36 -0.17
N LYS A 180 32.05 -22.34 -0.02
CA LYS A 180 32.36 -23.77 -0.17
C LYS A 180 33.02 -24.10 -1.51
N ARG A 181 32.53 -23.52 -2.60
CA ARG A 181 33.11 -23.72 -3.94
C ARG A 181 34.50 -23.10 -4.10
N LYS A 182 34.76 -21.95 -3.47
CA LYS A 182 36.09 -21.31 -3.47
C LYS A 182 37.10 -22.17 -2.73
N GLU A 183 36.78 -22.60 -1.52
CA GLU A 183 37.61 -23.49 -0.70
C GLU A 183 37.95 -24.79 -1.44
N ALA A 184 36.94 -25.42 -2.08
CA ALA A 184 37.14 -26.64 -2.86
C ALA A 184 38.03 -26.43 -4.10
N ARG A 185 38.03 -25.24 -4.71
CA ARG A 185 38.90 -24.90 -5.84
C ARG A 185 40.34 -24.68 -5.39
N GLU A 186 40.53 -23.99 -4.28
CA GLU A 186 41.85 -23.74 -3.69
C GLU A 186 42.50 -25.06 -3.30
N GLN A 187 41.79 -25.96 -2.61
CA GLN A 187 42.32 -27.28 -2.23
C GLN A 187 42.76 -28.12 -3.44
N ARG A 188 42.05 -28.04 -4.56
CA ARG A 188 42.40 -28.73 -5.82
C ARG A 188 43.61 -28.13 -6.54
N GLN A 189 43.99 -26.89 -6.25
CA GLN A 189 45.19 -26.27 -6.83
C GLN A 189 46.47 -26.62 -6.06
N PHE A 190 46.35 -27.15 -4.84
CA PHE A 190 47.47 -27.58 -4.00
C PHE A 190 47.65 -29.10 -3.93
N THR A 191 46.88 -29.87 -4.71
CA THR A 191 47.01 -31.34 -4.85
C THR A 191 47.49 -31.66 -6.26
#